data_AF-A0A0G1HL10-F1
#
_entry.id   AF-A0A0G1HL10-F1
#
_cell.length_a   1.000
_cell.length_b   1.000
_cell.length_c   1.000
_cell.angle_alpha   90.00
_cell.angle_beta   90.00
_cell.angle_gamma   90.00
#
_symmetry.space_group_name_H-M   'P 1'
#
loop_
_entity.id
_entity.type
_entity.pdbx_description
1 polymer ?
#
loop_
_entity_poly.entity_id
_entity_poly.type
_entity_poly.pdbx_seq_one_letter_code
_entity_poly.pdbx_strand_id
1 'polypeptide(L)'
;MQKDFDTILNRTFVYAKTIAKQFYFEWAANPQGCPAFDGEIVHITREGWDHIRHLRKRTKTDVMGRLFVLERAKKLLKETTLFQQHVVGTHKKQKVEYWIFEGIIVGISVKVIVRSIQNKPKHLLSVIKKGTIAHEL
;
A
#
# COMPACT_ATOMS: atom_id res chain seq x y z
N MET A 1 8.84 -36.14 11.54
CA MET A 1 8.53 -35.64 10.20
C MET A 1 7.41 -34.62 10.33
N GLN A 2 7.74 -33.34 10.51
CA GLN A 2 6.73 -32.28 10.67
C GLN A 2 6.04 -32.11 9.31
N LYS A 3 4.78 -32.51 9.19
CA LYS A 3 4.00 -32.27 7.97
C LYS A 3 3.90 -30.75 7.73
N ASP A 4 4.14 -30.36 6.49
CA ASP A 4 4.23 -28.98 6.01
C ASP A 4 2.82 -28.36 5.93
N PHE A 5 2.24 -28.01 7.08
CA PHE A 5 0.88 -27.50 7.26
C PHE A 5 0.59 -26.19 6.50
N ASP A 6 1.63 -25.53 5.96
CA ASP A 6 1.52 -24.25 5.27
C ASP A 6 1.68 -24.33 3.75
N THR A 7 1.61 -25.52 3.14
CA THR A 7 1.81 -25.70 1.69
C THR A 7 0.93 -24.75 0.86
N ILE A 8 -0.36 -24.63 1.20
CA ILE A 8 -1.31 -23.75 0.50
C ILE A 8 -0.92 -22.27 0.68
N LEU A 9 -0.65 -21.86 1.92
CA LEU A 9 -0.24 -20.49 2.24
C LEU A 9 1.05 -20.11 1.50
N ASN A 10 2.04 -21.01 1.48
CA ASN A 10 3.32 -20.79 0.85
C ASN A 10 3.20 -20.62 -0.67
N ARG A 11 2.46 -21.51 -1.34
CA ARG A 11 2.21 -21.41 -2.78
C ARG A 11 1.44 -20.14 -3.14
N THR A 12 0.38 -19.85 -2.38
CA THR A 12 -0.44 -18.64 -2.56
C THR A 12 0.40 -17.38 -2.37
N PHE A 13 1.24 -17.35 -1.33
CA PHE A 13 2.10 -16.20 -1.05
C PHE A 13 3.08 -15.92 -2.19
N VAL A 14 3.73 -16.96 -2.74
CA VAL A 14 4.65 -16.82 -3.88
C VAL A 14 3.91 -16.28 -5.09
N TYR A 15 2.76 -16.87 -5.42
CA TYR A 15 1.96 -16.45 -6.57
C TYR A 15 1.44 -15.01 -6.42
N ALA A 16 0.82 -14.69 -5.28
CA ALA A 16 0.30 -13.35 -4.99
C ALA A 16 1.40 -12.29 -5.05
N LYS A 17 2.60 -12.59 -4.55
CA LYS A 17 3.74 -11.67 -4.61
C LYS A 17 4.19 -11.39 -6.04
N THR A 18 4.16 -12.39 -6.93
CA THR A 18 4.51 -12.22 -8.34
C THR A 18 3.51 -11.31 -9.05
N ILE A 19 2.21 -11.62 -8.95
CA ILE A 19 1.14 -10.82 -9.57
C ILE A 19 1.14 -9.39 -9.01
N ALA A 20 1.22 -9.24 -7.69
CA ALA A 20 1.24 -7.94 -7.04
C ALA A 20 2.47 -7.11 -7.44
N LYS A 21 3.63 -7.75 -7.66
CA LYS A 21 4.84 -7.06 -8.13
C LYS A 21 4.62 -6.52 -9.54
N GLN A 22 4.07 -7.34 -10.44
CA GLN A 22 3.77 -6.94 -11.80
C GLN A 22 2.82 -5.74 -11.81
N PHE A 23 1.66 -5.85 -11.16
CA PHE A 23 0.70 -4.77 -11.03
C PHE A 23 1.34 -3.48 -10.46
N TYR A 24 2.14 -3.61 -9.39
CA TYR A 24 2.77 -2.46 -8.73
C TYR A 24 3.71 -1.70 -9.67
N PHE A 25 4.50 -2.39 -10.49
CA PHE A 25 5.41 -1.73 -11.42
C PHE A 25 4.74 -1.30 -12.73
N GLU A 26 3.64 -1.95 -13.14
CA GLU A 26 2.78 -1.43 -14.21
C GLU A 26 2.09 -0.11 -13.79
N TRP A 27 1.67 -0.02 -12.52
CA TRP A 27 1.20 1.24 -11.93
C TRP A 27 2.32 2.28 -11.87
N ALA A 28 3.56 1.88 -11.58
CA ALA A 28 4.70 2.80 -11.63
C ALA A 28 4.99 3.36 -13.02
N ALA A 29 4.83 2.54 -14.07
CA ALA A 29 4.99 2.97 -15.46
C ALA A 29 3.86 3.91 -15.93
N ASN A 30 2.68 3.83 -15.31
CA ASN A 30 1.50 4.63 -15.64
C ASN A 30 0.98 5.37 -14.39
N PRO A 31 1.75 6.35 -13.88
CA PRO A 31 1.36 7.09 -12.69
C PRO A 31 0.10 7.90 -12.94
N GLN A 32 -0.67 8.12 -11.89
CA GLN A 32 -1.90 8.92 -11.93
C GLN A 32 -1.79 10.05 -10.90
N GLY A 33 -2.38 11.19 -11.23
CA GLY A 33 -2.53 12.30 -10.30
C GLY A 33 -3.46 11.94 -9.14
N CYS A 34 -3.19 12.53 -7.98
CA CYS A 34 -3.99 12.38 -6.77
C CYS A 34 -4.76 13.70 -6.54
N PRO A 35 -6.10 13.71 -6.61
CA PRO A 35 -6.88 14.94 -6.41
C PRO A 35 -6.64 15.60 -5.05
N ALA A 36 -6.40 14.81 -4.00
CA ALA A 36 -6.04 15.32 -2.67
C ALA A 36 -4.69 16.07 -2.60
N PHE A 37 -3.90 16.04 -3.67
CA PHE A 37 -2.68 16.81 -3.84
C PHE A 37 -2.76 17.71 -5.07
N ASP A 38 -3.95 18.26 -5.37
CA ASP A 38 -4.17 19.17 -6.50
C ASP A 38 -3.76 18.56 -7.86
N GLY A 39 -3.89 17.24 -7.99
CA GLY A 39 -3.51 16.51 -9.20
C GLY A 39 -2.04 16.10 -9.29
N GLU A 40 -1.21 16.40 -8.27
CA GLU A 40 0.17 15.92 -8.22
C GLU A 40 0.27 14.39 -8.27
N ILE A 41 1.34 13.91 -8.89
CA ILE A 41 1.62 12.47 -9.00
C ILE A 41 2.11 11.91 -7.66
N VAL A 42 1.49 10.81 -7.23
CA VAL A 42 2.06 9.94 -6.18
C VAL A 42 2.93 8.89 -6.85
N HIS A 43 4.25 9.00 -6.69
CA HIS A 43 5.20 8.11 -7.31
C HIS A 43 5.17 6.71 -6.68
N ILE A 44 5.29 5.69 -7.53
CA ILE A 44 5.34 4.29 -7.12
C ILE A 44 6.79 3.84 -7.22
N THR A 45 7.42 3.58 -6.08
CA THR A 45 8.87 3.38 -5.99
C THR A 45 9.24 1.97 -5.52
N ARG A 46 10.49 1.58 -5.81
CA ARG A 46 11.10 0.35 -5.28
C ARG A 46 11.06 0.28 -3.76
N GLU A 47 11.31 1.42 -3.10
CA GLU A 47 11.29 1.50 -1.64
C GLU A 47 9.89 1.23 -1.08
N GLY A 48 8.83 1.77 -1.70
CA GLY A 48 7.46 1.47 -1.33
C GLY A 48 7.13 -0.02 -1.45
N TRP A 49 7.56 -0.65 -2.56
CA TRP A 49 7.40 -2.10 -2.75
C TRP A 49 8.11 -2.91 -1.67
N ASP A 50 9.36 -2.55 -1.38
CA ASP A 50 10.14 -3.22 -0.35
C ASP A 50 9.50 -3.05 1.03
N HIS A 51 8.95 -1.88 1.33
CA HIS A 51 8.24 -1.64 2.58
C HIS A 51 6.94 -2.47 2.69
N ILE A 52 6.20 -2.65 1.60
CA ILE A 52 4.97 -3.47 1.53
C ILE A 52 5.27 -4.96 1.74
N ARG A 53 6.29 -5.50 1.05
CA ARG A 53 6.61 -6.95 1.09
C ARG A 53 7.47 -7.40 2.27
N HIS A 54 7.89 -6.48 3.14
CA HIS A 54 8.90 -6.77 4.15
C HIS A 54 8.36 -7.70 5.25
N LEU A 55 8.91 -8.92 5.33
CA LEU A 55 8.57 -9.94 6.33
C LEU A 55 9.30 -9.80 7.67
N ARG A 56 10.42 -9.06 7.78
CA ARG A 56 11.18 -8.98 9.06
C ARG A 56 10.36 -8.42 10.22
N LYS A 57 9.29 -7.68 9.93
CA LYS A 57 8.40 -7.07 10.92
C LYS A 57 6.94 -7.52 10.78
N ARG A 58 6.64 -8.50 9.92
CA ARG A 58 5.26 -8.85 9.50
C ARG A 58 5.12 -10.33 9.20
N THR A 59 3.94 -10.87 9.50
CA THR A 59 3.58 -12.25 9.11
C THR A 59 3.34 -12.35 7.59
N LYS A 60 3.32 -13.58 7.06
CA LYS A 60 2.95 -13.81 5.64
C LYS A 60 1.53 -13.33 5.35
N THR A 61 0.59 -13.59 6.26
CA THR A 61 -0.82 -13.19 6.12
C THR A 61 -0.96 -11.68 6.09
N ASP A 62 -0.23 -10.95 6.94
CA ASP A 62 -0.19 -9.48 6.92
C ASP A 62 0.28 -8.97 5.56
N VAL A 63 1.39 -9.53 5.05
CA VAL A 63 1.92 -9.13 3.75
C VAL A 63 0.92 -9.47 2.65
N MET A 64 0.31 -10.66 2.63
CA MET A 64 -0.74 -10.99 1.65
C MET A 64 -1.90 -9.99 1.69
N GLY A 65 -2.36 -9.63 2.88
CA GLY A 65 -3.41 -8.62 3.04
C GLY A 65 -3.05 -7.30 2.36
N ARG A 66 -1.79 -6.87 2.46
CA ARG A 66 -1.28 -5.67 1.79
C ARG A 66 -1.21 -5.83 0.27
N LEU A 67 -0.74 -6.98 -0.21
CA LEU A 67 -0.66 -7.28 -1.64
C LEU A 67 -2.05 -7.24 -2.29
N PHE A 68 -3.06 -7.83 -1.64
CA PHE A 68 -4.43 -7.91 -2.16
C PHE A 68 -5.20 -6.59 -2.19
N VAL A 69 -4.71 -5.55 -1.49
CA VAL A 69 -5.35 -4.22 -1.50
C VAL A 69 -4.63 -3.21 -2.38
N LEU A 70 -3.62 -3.61 -3.16
CA LEU A 70 -2.90 -2.68 -4.05
C LEU A 70 -3.80 -2.02 -5.09
N GLU A 71 -4.68 -2.77 -5.75
CA GLU A 71 -5.64 -2.22 -6.71
C GLU A 71 -6.60 -1.22 -6.05
N ARG A 72 -7.08 -1.57 -4.84
CA ARG A 72 -7.96 -0.71 -4.05
C ARG A 72 -7.25 0.55 -3.58
N ALA A 73 -5.96 0.45 -3.23
CA ALA A 73 -5.13 1.59 -2.88
C ALA A 73 -4.93 2.53 -4.08
N LYS A 74 -4.68 1.98 -5.28
CA LYS A 74 -4.62 2.77 -6.51
C LYS A 74 -5.94 3.51 -6.75
N LYS A 75 -7.07 2.81 -6.63
CA LYS A 75 -8.40 3.41 -6.77
C LYS A 75 -8.64 4.51 -5.75
N LEU A 76 -8.33 4.26 -4.46
CA LEU A 76 -8.48 5.25 -3.40
C LEU A 76 -7.69 6.52 -3.68
N LEU A 77 -6.41 6.42 -4.07
CA LEU A 77 -5.59 7.59 -4.39
C LEU A 77 -6.08 8.35 -5.64
N LYS A 78 -6.68 7.66 -6.61
CA LYS A 78 -7.23 8.28 -7.83
C LYS A 78 -8.49 9.10 -7.54
N GLU A 79 -9.30 8.67 -6.57
CA GLU A 79 -10.65 9.20 -6.37
C GLU A 79 -10.76 10.14 -5.15
N THR A 80 -9.87 9.99 -4.17
CA THR A 80 -9.96 10.77 -2.93
C THR A 80 -9.51 12.23 -3.13
N THR A 81 -10.28 13.15 -2.58
CA THR A 81 -9.98 14.59 -2.57
C THR A 81 -9.34 15.05 -1.26
N LEU A 82 -9.30 14.19 -0.24
CA LEU A 82 -8.77 14.50 1.08
C LEU A 82 -7.95 13.34 1.64
N PHE A 83 -7.01 13.65 2.54
CA PHE A 83 -6.34 12.70 3.43
C PHE A 83 -6.86 12.89 4.86
N GLN A 84 -6.93 11.80 5.63
CA GLN A 84 -7.46 11.81 6.99
C GLN A 84 -6.44 12.31 8.01
N GLN A 85 -5.14 12.13 7.74
CA GLN A 85 -4.09 12.58 8.66
C GLN A 85 -2.84 13.00 7.88
N HIS A 86 -2.20 14.08 8.34
CA HIS A 86 -0.88 14.52 7.92
C HIS A 86 0.04 14.58 9.13
N VAL A 87 1.20 13.95 9.04
CA VAL A 87 2.19 13.86 10.12
C VAL A 87 3.54 14.32 9.59
N VAL A 88 4.16 15.25 10.30
CA VAL A 88 5.53 15.70 10.03
C VAL A 88 6.45 15.15 11.11
N GLY A 89 7.61 14.65 10.69
CA GLY A 89 8.62 14.13 11.61
C GLY A 89 10.02 14.18 11.02
N THR A 90 10.95 13.50 11.69
CA THR A 90 12.35 13.44 11.30
C THR A 90 12.80 11.98 11.22
N HIS A 91 13.38 11.58 10.09
CA HIS A 91 13.97 10.25 9.91
C HIS A 91 15.39 10.41 9.37
N LYS A 92 16.38 9.85 10.07
CA LYS A 92 17.82 9.99 9.71
C LYS A 92 18.24 11.46 9.48
N LYS A 93 17.80 12.37 10.36
CA LYS A 93 18.05 13.83 10.28
C LYS A 93 17.41 14.52 9.06
N GLN A 94 16.51 13.85 8.35
CA GLN A 94 15.76 14.41 7.23
C GLN A 94 14.32 14.69 7.65
N LYS A 95 13.78 15.85 7.28
CA LYS A 95 12.35 16.12 7.42
C LYS A 95 11.58 15.10 6.58
N VAL A 96 10.58 14.47 7.18
CA VAL A 96 9.71 13.52 6.51
C VAL A 96 8.26 13.87 6.79
N GLU A 97 7.45 13.81 5.74
CA GLU A 97 6.02 14.04 5.81
C GLU A 97 5.29 12.79 5.40
N TYR A 98 4.19 12.50 6.09
CA TYR A 98 3.34 11.35 5.86
C TYR A 98 1.90 11.81 5.70
N TRP A 99 1.24 11.36 4.63
CA TRP A 99 -0.19 11.54 4.42
C TRP A 99 -0.87 10.18 4.46
N ILE A 100 -1.91 10.09 5.27
CA ILE A 100 -2.66 8.86 5.51
C ILE A 100 -4.04 9.02 4.89
N PHE A 101 -4.32 8.12 3.97
CA PHE A 101 -5.63 7.96 3.35
C PHE A 101 -6.29 6.72 3.91
N GLU A 102 -7.55 6.81 4.31
CA GLU A 102 -8.38 5.70 4.76
C GLU A 102 -9.69 5.75 3.99
N GLY A 103 -10.15 4.58 3.52
CA GLY A 103 -11.40 4.48 2.79
C GLY A 103 -11.86 3.03 2.66
N ILE A 104 -13.12 2.86 2.27
CA ILE A 104 -13.72 1.56 1.99
C ILE A 104 -13.90 1.44 0.48
N ILE A 105 -13.22 0.47 -0.13
CA ILE A 105 -13.30 0.22 -1.58
C ILE A 105 -13.78 -1.22 -1.80
N VAL A 106 -14.99 -1.36 -2.34
CA VAL A 106 -15.64 -2.67 -2.62
C VAL A 106 -15.67 -3.52 -1.33
N GLY A 107 -16.28 -2.98 -0.27
CA GLY A 107 -16.42 -3.67 1.03
C GLY A 107 -15.12 -3.92 1.80
N ILE A 108 -13.97 -3.42 1.35
CA ILE A 108 -12.68 -3.60 2.06
C ILE A 108 -12.18 -2.25 2.56
N SER A 109 -11.93 -2.17 3.88
CA SER A 109 -11.28 -1.01 4.48
C SER A 109 -9.78 -1.04 4.20
N VAL A 110 -9.26 0.03 3.59
CA VAL A 110 -7.88 0.18 3.15
C VAL A 110 -7.29 1.46 3.73
N LYS A 111 -6.06 1.36 4.23
CA LYS A 111 -5.23 2.49 4.62
C LYS A 111 -4.03 2.60 3.69
N VAL A 112 -3.80 3.78 3.11
CA VAL A 112 -2.69 4.09 2.21
C VAL A 112 -1.83 5.16 2.86
N ILE A 113 -0.51 4.96 2.82
CA ILE A 113 0.48 5.87 3.39
C ILE A 113 1.35 6.40 2.25
N VAL A 114 1.25 7.70 2.01
CA VAL A 114 2.12 8.45 1.11
C VAL A 114 3.17 9.18 1.94
N ARG A 115 4.40 9.28 1.43
CA ARG A 115 5.51 9.93 2.12
C ARG A 115 6.24 10.89 1.19
N SER A 116 6.80 11.97 1.76
CA SER A 116 7.82 12.81 1.14
C SER A 116 9.01 12.95 2.10
N ILE A 117 10.23 12.96 1.57
CA ILE A 117 11.46 13.15 2.34
C ILE A 117 12.14 14.41 1.82
N GLN A 118 12.43 15.38 2.68
CA GLN A 118 13.04 16.67 2.31
C GLN A 118 12.33 17.35 1.13
N ASN A 119 11.00 17.39 1.15
CA ASN A 119 10.17 17.98 0.10
C ASN A 119 10.39 17.35 -1.31
N LYS A 120 10.97 16.15 -1.39
CA LYS A 120 11.04 15.37 -2.64
C LYS A 120 9.65 14.93 -3.07
N PRO A 121 9.49 14.47 -4.34
CA PRO A 121 8.19 14.03 -4.82
C PRO A 121 7.53 13.00 -3.90
N LYS A 122 6.21 13.14 -3.72
CA LYS A 122 5.41 12.27 -2.86
C LYS A 122 5.42 10.86 -3.44
N HIS A 123 5.60 9.84 -2.61
CA HIS A 123 5.59 8.45 -3.07
C HIS A 123 4.79 7.55 -2.16
N LEU A 124 4.22 6.50 -2.74
CA LEU A 124 3.57 5.44 -2.00
C LEU A 124 4.59 4.72 -1.11
N LEU A 125 4.42 4.80 0.20
CA LEU A 125 5.25 4.08 1.17
C LEU A 125 4.62 2.73 1.54
N SER A 126 3.31 2.69 1.74
CA SER A 126 2.66 1.47 2.21
C SER A 126 1.16 1.46 1.95
N VAL A 127 0.62 0.24 1.95
CA VAL A 127 -0.81 -0.03 1.98
C VAL A 127 -1.09 -1.03 3.11
N ILE A 128 -2.28 -0.97 3.70
CA ILE A 128 -2.71 -1.80 4.81
C ILE A 128 -4.18 -2.19 4.58
N LYS A 129 -4.48 -3.50 4.60
CA LYS A 129 -5.85 -3.98 4.73
C LYS A 129 -6.27 -3.86 6.19
N LYS A 130 -7.32 -3.08 6.48
CA LYS A 130 -7.82 -2.84 7.84
C LYS A 130 -8.93 -3.81 8.23
N GLY A 131 -9.70 -4.29 7.26
CA GLY A 131 -10.78 -5.25 7.49
C GLY A 131 -11.69 -5.39 6.27
N THR A 132 -12.68 -6.26 6.38
CA THR A 132 -13.80 -6.35 5.44
C THR A 132 -15.03 -5.84 6.16
N ILE A 133 -15.83 -5.02 5.48
CA ILE A 133 -17.15 -4.59 5.93
C ILE A 133 -18.15 -5.57 5.32
N ALA A 134 -18.86 -6.32 6.17
CA ALA A 134 -19.96 -7.14 5.70
C ALA A 134 -21.08 -6.21 5.23
N HIS A 135 -21.55 -6.43 4.00
CA HIS A 135 -22.90 -6.03 3.66
C HIS A 135 -23.77 -7.23 4.02
N GLU A 136 -24.83 -7.02 4.81
CA GLU A 136 -25.89 -8.02 4.92
C GLU A 136 -26.36 -8.31 3.50
N LEU A 137 -26.27 -9.59 3.10
CA LEU A 137 -26.71 -10.09 1.79
C LEU A 137 -28.23 -10.11 1.72
#